data_AF-A0A552G4V5-F1
#
_entry.id   AF-A0A552G4V5-F1
#
_cell.length_a   1.000
_cell.length_b   1.000
_cell.length_c   1.000
_cell.angle_alpha   90.00
_cell.angle_beta   90.00
_cell.angle_gamma   90.00
#
_symmetry.space_group_name_H-M   'P 1'
#
loop_
_entity.id
_entity.type
_entity.pdbx_description
1 polymer ?
#
loop_
_entity_poly.entity_id
_entity_poly.type
_entity_poly.pdbx_seq_one_letter_code
_entity_poly.pdbx_strand_id
1 'polypeptide(L)'
;MGYINDKGEYIRTSINEPPSQTPPPSGNGCGCLVIILIIVGLLGYCSNSQQLPSPSSQSPINLTFRSSCGSSLGSGSTWYAVVGDKRAYNTVRNQYCGDSFIRPDGLLQVASFTSSGEAEKFANELSQTTGLSFYVKY
;
A
#
# COMPACT_ATOMS: atom_id res chain seq x y z
N MET A 1 -12.64 -1.67 -26.72
CA MET A 1 -12.74 -2.54 -27.91
C MET A 1 -14.22 -2.81 -28.15
N GLY A 2 -14.71 -2.71 -29.38
CA GLY A 2 -16.12 -2.98 -29.72
C GLY A 2 -16.22 -4.12 -30.74
N TYR A 3 -17.40 -4.70 -30.90
CA TYR A 3 -17.67 -5.75 -31.89
C TYR A 3 -19.00 -5.50 -32.62
N ILE A 4 -19.16 -6.08 -33.81
CA ILE A 4 -20.36 -5.95 -34.64
C ILE A 4 -21.23 -7.18 -34.39
N ASN A 5 -22.53 -6.98 -34.10
CA ASN A 5 -23.46 -8.09 -33.90
C ASN A 5 -23.98 -8.65 -35.24
N ASP A 6 -24.66 -9.80 -35.22
CA ASP A 6 -25.22 -10.48 -36.40
C ASP A 6 -26.28 -9.67 -37.18
N LYS A 7 -26.68 -8.50 -36.65
CA LYS A 7 -27.57 -7.55 -37.31
C LYS A 7 -26.83 -6.39 -37.99
N GLY A 8 -25.50 -6.41 -37.98
CA GLY A 8 -24.64 -5.38 -38.60
C GLY A 8 -24.48 -4.11 -37.75
N GLU A 9 -24.84 -4.15 -36.47
CA GLU A 9 -24.77 -2.99 -35.58
C GLU A 9 -23.46 -2.98 -34.78
N TYR A 10 -22.78 -1.82 -34.74
CA TYR A 10 -21.52 -1.65 -34.01
C TYR A 10 -21.77 -1.39 -32.53
N ILE A 11 -21.40 -2.35 -31.67
CA ILE A 11 -21.57 -2.27 -30.23
C ILE A 11 -20.24 -1.92 -29.56
N ARG A 12 -20.20 -0.78 -28.85
CA ARG A 12 -19.03 -0.32 -28.10
C ARG A 12 -19.06 -0.87 -26.68
N THR A 13 -18.10 -1.72 -26.32
CA THR A 13 -17.90 -2.13 -24.92
C THR A 13 -17.19 -1.02 -24.16
N SER A 14 -17.94 -0.19 -23.43
CA SER A 14 -17.38 0.77 -22.45
C SER A 14 -17.05 0.02 -21.16
N ILE A 15 -15.76 0.00 -20.79
CA ILE A 15 -15.32 -0.45 -19.48
C ILE A 15 -15.11 0.78 -18.57
N ASN A 16 -15.97 0.88 -17.55
CA ASN A 16 -15.88 1.74 -16.35
C ASN A 16 -15.94 3.27 -16.53
N GLU A 17 -17.17 3.81 -16.53
CA GLU A 17 -17.43 5.16 -16.01
C GLU A 17 -17.85 5.06 -14.52
N PRO A 18 -17.27 5.86 -13.61
CA PRO A 18 -17.76 5.97 -12.24
C PRO A 18 -19.10 6.74 -12.20
N PRO A 19 -20.01 6.42 -11.26
CA PRO A 19 -21.30 7.11 -11.18
C PRO A 19 -21.13 8.58 -10.76
N SER A 20 -21.69 9.47 -11.56
CA SER A 20 -21.81 10.91 -11.31
C SER A 20 -22.49 11.20 -9.97
N GLN A 21 -21.77 11.86 -9.06
CA GLN A 21 -22.38 12.49 -7.89
C GLN A 21 -22.91 13.89 -8.28
N THR A 22 -24.18 14.11 -7.99
CA THR A 22 -24.89 15.39 -8.08
C THR A 22 -24.23 16.44 -7.18
N PRO A 23 -24.14 17.72 -7.62
CA PRO A 23 -23.58 18.79 -6.79
C PRO A 23 -24.50 19.11 -5.59
N PRO A 24 -23.95 19.40 -4.39
CA PRO A 24 -24.75 19.85 -3.26
C PRO A 24 -25.34 21.25 -3.53
N PRO A 25 -26.55 21.55 -3.02
CA PRO A 25 -27.20 22.83 -3.26
C PRO A 25 -26.46 23.99 -2.56
N SER A 26 -26.26 25.06 -3.33
CA SER A 26 -25.90 26.39 -2.85
C SER A 26 -27.03 26.96 -1.99
N GLY A 27 -26.77 27.24 -0.71
CA GLY A 27 -27.71 27.89 0.20
C GLY A 27 -27.00 28.57 1.37
N ASN A 28 -27.00 29.90 1.35
CA ASN A 28 -26.62 30.76 2.47
C ASN A 28 -27.52 30.53 3.71
N GLY A 29 -26.94 30.58 4.92
CA GLY A 29 -27.68 30.69 6.19
C GLY A 29 -26.96 29.94 7.32
N CYS A 30 -26.22 30.59 8.21
CA CYS A 30 -26.68 31.32 9.39
C CYS A 30 -27.27 30.40 10.49
N GLY A 31 -26.57 30.32 11.63
CA GLY A 31 -27.20 30.31 12.96
C GLY A 31 -27.64 28.99 13.59
N CYS A 32 -26.89 28.61 14.63
CA CYS A 32 -27.39 28.44 16.01
C CYS A 32 -28.29 27.25 16.43
N LEU A 33 -27.74 26.52 17.41
CA LEU A 33 -28.33 26.19 18.71
C LEU A 33 -29.39 25.08 18.81
N VAL A 34 -28.99 23.93 19.35
CA VAL A 34 -29.59 23.42 20.61
C VAL A 34 -28.47 22.92 21.52
N ILE A 35 -28.43 23.53 22.70
CA ILE A 35 -27.49 23.40 23.82
C ILE A 35 -28.06 22.40 24.84
N ILE A 36 -27.22 21.54 25.44
CA ILE A 36 -27.22 21.20 26.88
C ILE A 36 -25.76 20.88 27.29
N LEU A 37 -24.95 21.89 27.63
CA LEU A 37 -24.45 22.31 28.97
C LEU A 37 -23.72 21.28 29.86
N ILE A 38 -22.40 21.51 29.97
CA ILE A 38 -21.58 21.64 31.20
C ILE A 38 -21.25 20.34 31.96
N ILE A 39 -19.99 19.91 31.86
CA ILE A 39 -19.09 19.86 33.04
C ILE A 39 -17.73 20.44 32.64
N VAL A 40 -17.42 21.60 33.22
CA VAL A 40 -16.07 22.15 33.34
C VAL A 40 -15.36 21.32 34.41
N GLY A 41 -14.28 20.63 34.04
CA GLY A 41 -13.54 19.78 34.97
C GLY A 41 -12.19 19.38 34.40
N LEU A 42 -11.16 20.06 34.89
CA LEU A 42 -9.75 19.68 34.94
C LEU A 42 -9.40 18.19 34.67
N LEU A 43 -8.27 18.03 33.97
CA LEU A 43 -7.33 16.91 34.02
C LEU A 43 -7.78 15.57 33.42
N GLY A 44 -7.12 15.23 32.31
CA GLY A 44 -6.75 13.84 32.02
C GLY A 44 -7.79 13.03 31.26
N TYR A 45 -7.82 13.18 29.93
CA TYR A 45 -8.20 12.07 29.07
C TYR A 45 -7.17 11.91 27.96
N CYS A 46 -6.34 10.87 28.13
CA CYS A 46 -5.54 10.26 27.08
C CYS A 46 -6.49 9.67 26.04
N SER A 47 -6.98 10.48 25.11
CA SER A 47 -7.75 9.97 23.97
C SER A 47 -6.76 9.61 22.87
N ASN A 48 -6.30 8.36 22.98
CA ASN A 48 -5.71 7.53 21.94
C ASN A 48 -6.30 7.89 20.57
N SER A 49 -5.61 8.78 19.87
CA SER A 49 -5.89 9.05 18.47
C SER A 49 -5.46 7.79 17.75
N GLN A 50 -6.42 6.94 17.43
CA GLN A 50 -6.26 5.94 16.39
C GLN A 50 -5.85 6.70 15.15
N GLN A 51 -4.55 6.78 14.94
CA GLN A 51 -3.95 7.36 13.76
C GLN A 51 -4.29 6.39 12.64
N LEU A 52 -5.49 6.58 12.08
CA LEU A 52 -5.84 6.06 10.78
C LEU A 52 -4.63 6.42 9.89
N PRO A 53 -3.89 5.45 9.34
CA PRO A 53 -2.75 5.78 8.51
C PRO A 53 -3.32 6.62 7.37
N SER A 54 -3.07 7.93 7.41
CA SER A 54 -3.35 8.80 6.28
C SER A 54 -2.68 8.12 5.10
N PRO A 55 -3.35 7.97 3.94
CA PRO A 55 -2.67 7.55 2.74
C PRO A 55 -1.66 8.66 2.43
N SER A 56 -0.44 8.49 2.93
CA SER A 56 0.68 9.34 2.60
C SER A 56 0.74 9.32 1.10
N SER A 57 0.54 10.48 0.47
CA SER A 57 0.77 10.66 -0.95
C SER A 57 2.26 10.44 -1.19
N GLN A 58 2.65 9.17 -1.30
CA GLN A 58 4.01 8.78 -1.62
C GLN A 58 4.19 9.12 -3.09
N SER A 59 5.10 10.04 -3.38
CA SER A 59 5.66 10.19 -4.73
C SER A 59 5.96 8.80 -5.27
N PRO A 60 5.75 8.53 -6.57
CA PRO A 60 5.92 7.17 -7.12
C PRO A 60 7.27 6.62 -6.68
N ILE A 61 7.25 5.63 -5.78
CA ILE A 61 8.46 5.03 -5.22
C ILE A 61 9.08 4.24 -6.35
N ASN A 62 10.11 4.82 -6.97
CA ASN A 62 10.83 4.18 -8.05
C ASN A 62 11.90 3.27 -7.44
N LEU A 63 11.49 2.06 -7.04
CA LEU A 63 12.44 1.01 -6.69
C LEU A 63 13.25 0.66 -7.94
N THR A 64 14.48 1.16 -7.99
CA THR A 64 15.43 0.81 -9.06
C THR A 64 16.03 -0.56 -8.77
N PHE A 65 16.32 -1.32 -9.83
CA PHE A 65 17.02 -2.62 -9.72
C PHE A 65 18.32 -2.52 -8.91
N ARG A 66 18.52 -3.46 -7.99
CA ARG A 66 19.77 -3.66 -7.25
C ARG A 66 20.19 -5.13 -7.34
N SER A 67 21.49 -5.36 -7.46
CA SER A 67 22.05 -6.72 -7.46
C SER A 67 21.90 -7.41 -6.10
N SER A 68 21.99 -6.64 -5.01
CA SER A 68 21.70 -7.10 -3.66
C SER A 68 20.82 -6.12 -2.91
N CYS A 69 19.81 -6.65 -2.24
CA CYS A 69 18.83 -5.90 -1.47
C CYS A 69 18.89 -6.28 0.01
N GLY A 70 18.66 -5.30 0.88
CA GLY A 70 18.72 -5.48 2.33
C GLY A 70 19.92 -4.81 2.97
N SER A 71 20.12 -5.14 4.24
CA SER A 71 21.29 -4.70 5.01
C SER A 71 22.52 -5.51 4.59
N SER A 72 23.68 -4.86 4.52
CA SER A 72 24.96 -5.53 4.29
C SER A 72 25.18 -6.63 5.32
N LEU A 73 25.88 -7.70 4.93
CA LEU A 73 26.35 -8.75 5.84
C LEU A 73 27.15 -8.12 6.99
N GLY A 74 26.49 -7.92 8.12
CA GLY A 74 27.02 -7.25 9.30
C GLY A 74 26.60 -8.01 10.55
N SER A 75 27.30 -7.73 11.64
CA SER A 75 26.97 -8.31 12.94
C SER A 75 25.60 -7.78 13.42
N GLY A 76 24.59 -8.64 13.40
CA GLY A 76 23.26 -8.39 13.93
C GLY A 76 22.62 -9.74 14.29
N SER A 77 22.01 -9.81 15.47
CA SER A 77 21.46 -11.07 16.00
C SER A 77 20.13 -11.45 15.36
N THR A 78 19.42 -10.48 14.77
CA THR A 78 18.07 -10.67 14.21
C THR A 78 18.03 -10.14 12.79
N TRP A 79 17.56 -10.98 11.87
CA TRP A 79 17.35 -10.64 10.48
C TRP A 79 15.87 -10.71 10.15
N TYR A 80 15.35 -9.60 9.65
CA TYR A 80 13.97 -9.44 9.23
C TYR A 80 13.89 -9.70 7.74
N ALA A 81 13.40 -10.87 7.37
CA ALA A 81 13.28 -11.28 5.97
C ALA A 81 12.01 -10.67 5.36
N VAL A 82 12.17 -9.97 4.24
CA VAL A 82 11.03 -9.51 3.44
C VAL A 82 10.66 -10.62 2.46
N VAL A 83 9.44 -11.11 2.60
CA VAL A 83 8.94 -12.26 1.84
C VAL A 83 7.67 -11.95 1.07
N GLY A 84 7.39 -12.74 0.03
CA GLY A 84 6.18 -12.64 -0.79
C GLY A 84 5.84 -13.94 -1.50
N ASP A 85 4.86 -13.89 -2.41
CA ASP A 85 4.45 -15.05 -3.20
C ASP A 85 5.52 -15.44 -4.23
N LYS A 86 5.77 -16.74 -4.40
CA LYS A 86 6.72 -17.27 -5.39
C LYS A 86 6.43 -16.85 -6.83
N ARG A 87 5.18 -16.54 -7.17
CA ARG A 87 4.77 -16.02 -8.50
C ARG A 87 5.46 -14.69 -8.82
N ALA A 88 5.87 -13.93 -7.80
CA ALA A 88 6.58 -12.68 -7.97
C ALA A 88 8.06 -12.84 -8.32
N TYR A 89 8.62 -14.06 -8.26
CA TYR A 89 10.07 -14.30 -8.34
C TYR A 89 10.72 -13.72 -9.59
N ASN A 90 10.20 -14.03 -10.78
CA ASN A 90 10.79 -13.56 -12.03
C ASN A 90 10.76 -12.02 -12.13
N THR A 91 9.68 -11.39 -11.65
CA THR A 91 9.54 -9.94 -11.65
C THR A 91 10.53 -9.32 -10.68
N VAL A 92 10.54 -9.79 -9.42
CA VAL A 92 11.42 -9.27 -8.37
C VAL A 92 12.88 -9.47 -8.74
N ARG A 93 13.28 -10.67 -9.17
CA ARG A 93 14.67 -10.99 -9.47
C ARG A 93 15.26 -10.16 -10.61
N ASN A 94 14.46 -9.90 -11.65
CA ASN A 94 14.96 -9.25 -12.86
C ASN A 94 14.79 -7.73 -12.83
N GLN A 95 13.85 -7.20 -12.04
CA GLN A 95 13.52 -5.76 -12.04
C GLN A 95 13.85 -5.03 -10.74
N TYR A 96 13.95 -5.73 -9.61
CA TYR A 96 14.08 -5.09 -8.30
C TYR A 96 15.29 -5.59 -7.49
N CYS A 97 15.40 -6.90 -7.23
CA CYS A 97 16.41 -7.49 -6.35
C CYS A 97 17.01 -8.78 -6.91
N GLY A 98 18.24 -8.70 -7.43
CA GLY A 98 18.92 -9.80 -8.11
C GLY A 98 19.30 -10.99 -7.21
N ASP A 99 19.40 -10.79 -5.90
CA ASP A 99 19.70 -11.80 -4.89
C ASP A 99 18.46 -12.45 -4.27
N SER A 100 17.27 -12.10 -4.76
CA SER A 100 16.03 -12.75 -4.32
C SER A 100 16.01 -14.25 -4.67
N PHE A 101 15.43 -15.07 -3.80
CA PHE A 101 15.40 -16.53 -3.93
C PHE A 101 14.14 -17.14 -3.34
N ILE A 102 13.78 -18.34 -3.81
CA ILE A 102 12.68 -19.12 -3.22
C ILE A 102 13.20 -19.90 -2.02
N ARG A 103 12.60 -19.66 -0.85
CA ARG A 103 12.89 -20.37 0.40
C ARG A 103 12.31 -21.80 0.37
N PRO A 104 12.79 -22.69 1.27
CA PRO A 104 12.24 -24.04 1.41
C PRO A 104 10.76 -24.09 1.80
N ASP A 105 10.25 -23.05 2.47
CA ASP A 105 8.83 -22.91 2.83
C ASP A 105 7.95 -22.45 1.65
N GLY A 106 8.51 -22.33 0.44
CA GLY A 106 7.79 -21.99 -0.78
C GLY A 106 7.53 -20.49 -0.95
N LEU A 107 8.04 -19.65 -0.05
CA LEU A 107 7.95 -18.19 -0.14
C LEU A 107 9.14 -17.62 -0.90
N LEU A 108 8.91 -16.51 -1.61
CA LEU A 108 9.99 -15.70 -2.16
C LEU A 108 10.60 -14.87 -1.05
N GLN A 109 11.91 -14.93 -0.83
CA GLN A 109 12.64 -13.95 -0.03
C GLN A 109 13.30 -12.94 -0.96
N VAL A 110 13.03 -11.67 -0.72
CA VAL A 110 13.50 -10.58 -1.58
C VAL A 110 14.76 -9.91 -1.02
N ALA A 111 14.78 -9.71 0.30
CA ALA A 111 15.83 -9.00 1.01
C ALA A 111 15.78 -9.40 2.49
N SER A 112 16.87 -9.14 3.21
CA SER A 112 16.91 -9.25 4.66
C SER A 112 17.51 -7.99 5.27
N PHE A 113 16.90 -7.48 6.33
CA PHE A 113 17.38 -6.28 7.02
C PHE A 113 17.70 -6.58 8.48
N THR A 114 18.62 -5.82 9.07
CA THR A 114 18.91 -5.86 10.51
C THR A 114 17.97 -4.98 11.34
N SER A 115 17.11 -4.21 10.67
CA SER A 115 16.09 -3.34 11.28
C SER A 115 14.69 -3.73 10.79
N SER A 116 13.75 -3.95 11.71
CA SER A 116 12.36 -4.27 11.36
C SER A 116 11.69 -3.12 10.61
N GLY A 117 11.93 -1.87 11.01
CA GLY A 117 11.37 -0.70 10.36
C GLY A 117 11.86 -0.53 8.92
N GLU A 118 13.12 -0.86 8.63
CA GLU A 118 13.65 -0.86 7.26
C GLU A 118 13.02 -1.99 6.42
N ALA A 119 12.86 -3.18 7.01
CA ALA A 119 12.21 -4.31 6.35
C ALA A 119 10.75 -4.00 6.02
N GLU A 120 9.99 -3.42 6.97
CA GLU A 120 8.58 -3.06 6.77
C GLU A 120 8.43 -1.96 5.73
N LYS A 121 9.29 -0.93 5.78
CA LYS A 121 9.32 0.11 4.77
C LYS A 121 9.56 -0.49 3.38
N PHE A 122 10.59 -1.32 3.24
CA PHE A 122 10.91 -1.95 1.97
C PHE A 122 9.77 -2.87 1.46
N ALA A 123 9.15 -3.65 2.34
CA ALA A 123 8.01 -4.50 1.99
C ALA A 123 6.83 -3.68 1.48
N ASN A 124 6.52 -2.55 2.13
CA ASN A 124 5.45 -1.65 1.71
C ASN A 124 5.76 -0.98 0.36
N GLU A 125 6.99 -0.51 0.16
CA GLU A 125 7.43 0.08 -1.09
C GLU A 125 7.33 -0.94 -2.24
N LEU A 126 7.85 -2.15 -2.04
CA LEU A 126 7.81 -3.20 -3.06
C LEU A 126 6.38 -3.63 -3.38
N SER A 127 5.50 -3.66 -2.37
CA SER A 127 4.10 -3.99 -2.56
C SER A 127 3.37 -2.95 -3.40
N GLN A 128 3.64 -1.67 -3.15
CA GLN A 128 3.05 -0.57 -3.93
C GLN A 128 3.56 -0.54 -5.38
N THR A 129 4.87 -0.78 -5.58
CA THR A 129 5.47 -0.74 -6.91
C THR A 129 5.03 -1.93 -7.78
N THR A 130 4.89 -3.12 -7.19
CA THR A 130 4.56 -4.34 -7.94
C THR A 130 3.07 -4.67 -7.98
N GLY A 131 2.28 -4.12 -7.06
CA GLY A 131 0.89 -4.52 -6.82
C GLY A 131 0.75 -5.92 -6.19
N LEU A 132 1.84 -6.51 -5.70
CA LEU A 132 1.86 -7.83 -5.04
C LEU A 132 2.06 -7.67 -3.53
N SER A 133 1.62 -8.65 -2.74
CA SER A 133 1.78 -8.57 -1.29
C SER A 133 3.16 -9.04 -0.84
N PHE A 134 3.87 -8.16 -0.14
CA PHE A 134 5.10 -8.47 0.59
C PHE A 134 4.96 -8.09 2.06
N TYR A 135 5.60 -8.87 2.93
CA TYR A 135 5.56 -8.66 4.38
C TYR A 135 6.85 -9.12 5.03
N VAL A 136 7.07 -8.67 6.27
CA VAL A 136 8.22 -9.06 7.08
C VAL A 136 7.91 -10.37 7.81
N LYS A 137 8.81 -11.33 7.70
CA LYS A 137 8.78 -12.58 8.47
C LYS A 137 9.79 -12.47 9.61
N TYR A 138 9.26 -12.58 10.83
CA TYR A 138 9.96 -12.53 12.12
C TYR A 138 10.47 -13.91 12.54
#